data_AF-A0A7R8WL44-F1
#
_entry.id   AF-A0A7R8WL44-F1
#
_cell.length_a   1.000
_cell.length_b   1.000
_cell.length_c   1.000
_cell.angle_alpha   90.00
_cell.angle_beta   90.00
_cell.angle_gamma   90.00
#
_symmetry.space_group_name_H-M   'P 1'
#
loop_
_entity.id
_entity.type
_entity.pdbx_description
1 polymer ?
#
loop_
_entity_poly.entity_id
_entity_poly.type
_entity_poly.pdbx_seq_one_letter_code
_entity_poly.pdbx_strand_id
1 'polypeptide(L)'
;MSLMGEQSVSGYPDIKEQDLQKSISQGEEWIIKAQNMDGGWGAGSHHRQNIMDPHAVSSDPATTAMSALALYRLGYSIKAGKYKEPLQRALDFLLSEIEQNKNETYITQQRNTQIQNKLGANIDASLALQFLNKVIEDASSEEEKNRIKNAIQICVNKIGNEMDQNGGQKGAAILLTIGNEILIGQIQDTNSQYISKQLGKIGVEVMEIRSISDGEKEIYDALTESCEKADIIISTGGLGPTKDDITKKTLSDFLDSPMVYDPAIFEHIKYLFSKIGRIPNEVNKEQAYHPKITQTLKNEMGTAPGLWTEWRGKLIINMAGVPYEMKHLMETQVIPRIKEKYTLPYILHRNLLTMGIPESELSLRLEDFEAQLPNSISLAYLPSGGRVKLRLSTKSATKALAEAQLEPQIEKLQATLGKDLLSTEEELVERVIGQLLKEKSLLLACAESCTGGALAERITSVSGSSDYFLGSAVTYHTQAKINILNVPRETIEKHTVVSQEVAESMARGAQKIY
;
A
#
# COMPACT_ATOMS: atom_id res chain seq x y z
N MET A 1 -21.86 34.22 -36.84
CA MET A 1 -21.56 33.98 -35.42
C MET A 1 -22.89 33.82 -34.67
N SER A 2 -23.33 32.59 -34.49
CA SER A 2 -24.03 32.12 -33.28
C SER A 2 -24.02 30.59 -33.43
N LEU A 3 -23.21 29.93 -32.61
CA LEU A 3 -22.97 28.50 -32.66
C LEU A 3 -23.17 27.98 -31.24
N MET A 4 -24.42 28.00 -30.82
CA MET A 4 -25.05 27.12 -29.84
C MET A 4 -26.56 27.30 -30.08
N GLY A 5 -27.12 26.36 -30.84
CA GLY A 5 -28.47 26.45 -31.38
C GLY A 5 -29.54 26.46 -30.31
N GLU A 6 -30.22 27.59 -30.19
CA GLU A 6 -31.60 27.63 -29.70
C GLU A 6 -32.49 27.10 -30.84
N GLN A 7 -32.95 25.85 -30.71
CA GLN A 7 -34.05 25.38 -31.57
C GLN A 7 -35.35 26.04 -31.10
N SER A 8 -36.15 26.49 -32.06
CA SER A 8 -37.48 27.06 -31.79
C SER A 8 -38.38 26.04 -31.09
N VAL A 9 -39.06 26.49 -30.03
CA VAL A 9 -40.05 25.71 -29.26
C VAL A 9 -41.37 25.53 -30.03
N SER A 10 -41.50 26.11 -31.23
CA SER A 10 -42.68 26.00 -32.07
C SER A 10 -42.90 24.57 -32.55
N GLY A 11 -43.83 23.85 -31.93
CA GLY A 11 -44.19 22.46 -32.28
C GLY A 11 -43.90 21.43 -31.19
N TYR A 12 -43.31 21.83 -30.05
CA TYR A 12 -43.28 20.96 -28.87
C TYR A 12 -44.69 20.87 -28.25
N PRO A 13 -45.10 19.70 -27.72
CA PRO A 13 -46.40 19.57 -27.08
C PRO A 13 -46.49 20.59 -25.94
N ASP A 14 -47.59 21.34 -25.90
CA ASP A 14 -47.97 22.11 -24.71
C ASP A 14 -47.80 21.20 -23.50
N ILE A 15 -47.09 21.69 -22.48
CA ILE A 15 -47.08 21.05 -21.17
C ILE A 15 -48.54 21.00 -20.76
N LYS A 16 -49.18 19.83 -20.89
CA LYS A 16 -50.49 19.59 -20.31
C LYS A 16 -50.37 20.04 -18.87
N GLU A 17 -51.26 20.90 -18.40
CA GLU A 17 -51.45 21.14 -16.96
C GLU A 17 -51.71 19.79 -16.31
N GLN A 18 -50.64 19.10 -15.93
CA GLN A 18 -50.70 17.87 -15.17
C GLN A 18 -50.93 18.30 -13.74
N ASP A 19 -52.03 17.84 -13.19
CA ASP A 19 -52.28 17.91 -11.77
C ASP A 19 -51.10 17.24 -11.04
N LEU A 20 -50.23 18.07 -10.47
CA LEU A 20 -48.99 17.65 -9.81
C LEU A 20 -49.27 16.62 -8.71
N GLN A 21 -50.40 16.76 -8.00
CA GLN A 21 -50.82 15.82 -6.97
C GLN A 21 -51.13 14.44 -7.54
N LYS A 22 -51.77 14.40 -8.72
CA LYS A 22 -52.06 13.16 -9.43
C LYS A 22 -50.78 12.48 -9.90
N SER A 23 -49.81 13.23 -10.43
CA SER A 23 -48.52 12.68 -10.87
C SER A 23 -47.68 12.14 -9.69
N ILE A 24 -47.67 12.84 -8.55
CA ILE A 24 -46.99 12.36 -7.32
C ILE A 24 -47.64 11.07 -6.83
N SER A 25 -48.98 11.03 -6.74
CA SER A 25 -49.74 9.84 -6.30
C SER A 25 -49.47 8.62 -7.18
N GLN A 26 -49.33 8.81 -8.50
CA GLN A 26 -48.97 7.73 -9.43
C GLN A 26 -47.55 7.21 -9.21
N GLY A 27 -46.60 8.09 -8.90
CA GLY A 27 -45.24 7.71 -8.55
C GLY A 27 -45.16 6.90 -7.25
N GLU A 28 -45.92 7.30 -6.24
CA GLU A 28 -46.03 6.57 -4.96
C GLU A 28 -46.58 5.16 -5.19
N GLU A 29 -47.70 5.03 -5.90
CA GLU A 29 -48.31 3.73 -6.20
C GLU A 29 -47.36 2.84 -7.01
N TRP A 30 -46.58 3.41 -7.93
CA TRP A 30 -45.58 2.68 -8.69
C TRP A 30 -44.45 2.15 -7.81
N ILE A 31 -43.89 2.98 -6.91
CA ILE A 31 -42.83 2.55 -5.97
C ILE A 31 -43.34 1.39 -5.13
N ILE A 32 -44.57 1.48 -4.60
CA ILE A 32 -45.13 0.41 -3.77
C ILE A 32 -45.36 -0.87 -4.58
N LYS A 33 -45.87 -0.75 -5.81
CA LYS A 33 -46.05 -1.90 -6.70
C LYS A 33 -44.72 -2.57 -7.07
N ALA A 34 -43.64 -1.79 -7.16
CA ALA A 34 -42.30 -2.28 -7.49
C ALA A 34 -41.59 -3.02 -6.33
N GLN A 35 -42.13 -3.00 -5.11
CA GLN A 35 -41.52 -3.68 -3.97
C GLN A 35 -41.64 -5.20 -4.13
N ASN A 36 -40.53 -5.91 -3.98
CA ASN A 36 -40.48 -7.37 -4.08
C ASN A 36 -41.10 -8.03 -2.84
N MET A 37 -41.36 -9.35 -2.95
CA MET A 37 -41.97 -10.12 -1.86
C MET A 37 -41.11 -10.19 -0.59
N ASP A 38 -39.79 -10.09 -0.74
CA ASP A 38 -38.81 -10.05 0.36
C ASP A 38 -38.78 -8.71 1.10
N GLY A 39 -39.57 -7.72 0.66
CA GLY A 39 -39.62 -6.39 1.25
C GLY A 39 -38.59 -5.40 0.69
N GLY A 40 -37.68 -5.84 -0.18
CA GLY A 40 -36.72 -4.96 -0.81
C GLY A 40 -37.19 -4.40 -2.16
N TRP A 41 -36.36 -3.53 -2.74
CA TRP A 41 -36.45 -3.08 -4.13
C TRP A 41 -35.18 -3.42 -4.87
N GLY A 42 -35.32 -3.78 -6.14
CA GLY A 42 -34.21 -3.87 -7.09
C GLY A 42 -34.20 -2.69 -8.05
N ALA A 43 -33.10 -2.53 -8.80
CA ALA A 43 -32.91 -1.42 -9.74
C ALA A 43 -33.83 -1.42 -10.98
N GLY A 44 -34.70 -2.43 -11.12
CA GLY A 44 -35.55 -2.62 -12.30
C GLY A 44 -34.77 -2.96 -13.58
N SER A 45 -35.43 -2.87 -14.73
CA SER A 45 -34.90 -3.30 -16.04
C SER A 45 -34.07 -2.21 -16.75
N HIS A 46 -33.08 -2.66 -17.53
CA HIS A 46 -32.23 -1.79 -18.34
C HIS A 46 -33.00 -1.12 -19.50
N HIS A 47 -32.72 0.15 -19.77
CA HIS A 47 -33.25 0.89 -20.94
C HIS A 47 -33.06 0.15 -22.29
N ARG A 48 -32.10 -0.77 -22.39
CA ARG A 48 -31.85 -1.60 -23.58
C ARG A 48 -32.86 -2.72 -23.82
N GLN A 49 -33.70 -3.08 -22.85
CA GLN A 49 -34.52 -4.31 -22.93
C GLN A 49 -35.97 -4.09 -23.35
N ASN A 50 -36.43 -2.84 -23.57
CA ASN A 50 -37.81 -2.49 -23.98
C ASN A 50 -38.93 -3.16 -23.15
N ILE A 51 -38.60 -3.67 -21.96
CA ILE A 51 -39.51 -4.27 -20.99
C ILE A 51 -39.29 -3.47 -19.72
N MET A 52 -40.37 -2.91 -19.16
CA MET A 52 -40.35 -2.14 -17.92
C MET A 52 -40.90 -3.03 -16.80
N ASP A 53 -40.11 -4.02 -16.42
CA ASP A 53 -40.41 -4.92 -15.30
C ASP A 53 -39.64 -4.45 -14.05
N PRO A 54 -40.32 -3.95 -13.01
CA PRO A 54 -39.69 -3.52 -11.77
C PRO A 54 -39.14 -4.69 -10.93
N HIS A 55 -39.58 -5.93 -11.20
CA HIS A 55 -39.17 -7.13 -10.47
C HIS A 55 -38.07 -7.93 -11.17
N ALA A 56 -37.55 -7.43 -12.31
CA ALA A 56 -36.54 -8.10 -13.10
C ALA A 56 -35.17 -8.22 -12.40
N VAL A 57 -34.91 -7.37 -11.41
CA VAL A 57 -33.66 -7.35 -10.63
C VAL A 57 -33.98 -7.64 -9.19
N SER A 58 -33.18 -8.51 -8.58
CA SER A 58 -33.31 -8.86 -7.16
C SER A 58 -33.14 -7.64 -6.27
N SER A 59 -33.76 -7.70 -5.10
CA SER A 59 -33.66 -6.66 -4.09
C SER A 59 -32.22 -6.45 -3.64
N ASP A 60 -31.80 -5.19 -3.53
CA ASP A 60 -30.49 -4.83 -2.97
C ASP A 60 -30.63 -3.76 -1.88
N PRO A 61 -29.71 -3.68 -0.89
CA PRO A 61 -29.83 -2.74 0.21
C PRO A 61 -29.83 -1.28 -0.23
N ALA A 62 -28.97 -0.90 -1.18
CA ALA A 62 -28.89 0.47 -1.67
C ALA A 62 -30.22 0.94 -2.30
N THR A 63 -30.78 0.16 -3.21
CA THR A 63 -32.04 0.49 -3.89
C THR A 63 -33.21 0.48 -2.89
N THR A 64 -33.23 -0.50 -1.98
CA THR A 64 -34.25 -0.60 -0.93
C THR A 64 -34.24 0.62 -0.02
N ALA A 65 -33.07 1.00 0.49
CA ALA A 65 -32.91 2.16 1.35
C ALA A 65 -33.29 3.47 0.62
N MET A 66 -32.90 3.62 -0.65
CA MET A 66 -33.23 4.80 -1.45
C MET A 66 -34.74 4.94 -1.67
N SER A 67 -35.42 3.87 -2.07
CA SER A 67 -36.87 3.84 -2.27
C SER A 67 -37.64 4.13 -0.98
N ALA A 68 -37.25 3.50 0.12
CA ALA A 68 -37.87 3.72 1.42
C ALA A 68 -37.64 5.16 1.94
N LEU A 69 -36.44 5.72 1.75
CA LEU A 69 -36.12 7.10 2.13
C LEU A 69 -36.94 8.12 1.31
N ALA A 70 -37.22 7.84 0.04
CA ALA A 70 -38.08 8.69 -0.79
C ALA A 70 -39.49 8.81 -0.21
N LEU A 71 -40.09 7.68 0.21
CA LEU A 71 -41.40 7.68 0.87
C LEU A 71 -41.37 8.42 2.22
N TYR A 72 -40.28 8.28 2.99
CA TYR A 72 -40.10 9.05 4.23
C TYR A 72 -40.02 10.56 3.98
N ARG A 73 -39.38 10.99 2.88
CA ARG A 73 -39.30 12.40 2.50
C ARG A 73 -40.64 12.98 2.05
N LEU A 74 -41.57 12.12 1.59
CA LEU A 74 -42.96 12.49 1.30
C LEU A 74 -43.84 12.58 2.56
N GLY A 75 -43.29 12.26 3.74
CA GLY A 75 -43.99 12.34 5.02
C GLY A 75 -44.65 11.04 5.48
N TYR A 76 -44.40 9.92 4.80
CA TYR A 76 -44.81 8.60 5.28
C TYR A 76 -43.85 8.06 6.34
N SER A 77 -44.30 7.10 7.15
CA SER A 77 -43.50 6.49 8.22
C SER A 77 -43.89 5.03 8.45
N ILE A 78 -43.05 4.30 9.21
CA ILE A 78 -43.38 2.96 9.73
C ILE A 78 -44.36 3.01 10.92
N LYS A 79 -44.58 4.19 11.51
CA LYS A 79 -45.45 4.34 12.68
C LYS A 79 -46.92 4.30 12.28
N ALA A 80 -47.30 5.09 11.29
CA ALA A 80 -48.67 5.24 10.79
C ALA A 80 -48.70 5.76 9.34
N GLY A 81 -49.78 5.44 8.62
CA GLY A 81 -50.06 5.95 7.28
C GLY A 81 -50.32 4.86 6.24
N LYS A 82 -50.67 5.29 5.01
CA LYS A 82 -51.04 4.43 3.87
C LYS A 82 -49.96 3.39 3.51
N TYR A 83 -48.67 3.73 3.71
CA TYR A 83 -47.53 2.90 3.32
C TYR A 83 -46.72 2.36 4.50
N LYS A 84 -47.35 2.27 5.68
CA LYS A 84 -46.74 1.70 6.89
C LYS A 84 -46.16 0.31 6.66
N GLU A 85 -46.96 -0.63 6.15
CA GLU A 85 -46.55 -2.02 5.95
C GLU A 85 -45.41 -2.15 4.93
N PRO A 86 -45.48 -1.54 3.73
CA PRO A 86 -44.35 -1.50 2.80
C PRO A 86 -43.04 -1.00 3.42
N LEU A 87 -43.10 0.09 4.19
CA LEU A 87 -41.91 0.65 4.86
C LEU A 87 -41.37 -0.27 5.96
N GLN A 88 -42.25 -0.98 6.68
CA GLN A 88 -41.84 -1.97 7.67
C GLN A 88 -41.09 -3.14 7.01
N ARG A 89 -41.61 -3.67 5.89
CA ARG A 89 -40.93 -4.73 5.15
C ARG A 89 -39.56 -4.30 4.62
N ALA A 90 -39.42 -3.04 4.22
CA ALA A 90 -38.15 -2.47 3.79
C ALA A 90 -37.12 -2.44 4.92
N LEU A 91 -37.57 -2.07 6.12
CA LEU A 91 -36.76 -2.11 7.32
C LEU A 91 -36.32 -3.54 7.64
N ASP A 92 -37.26 -4.49 7.63
CA ASP A 92 -36.98 -5.89 7.94
C ASP A 92 -35.98 -6.51 6.95
N PHE A 93 -36.10 -6.18 5.66
CA PHE A 93 -35.13 -6.58 4.62
C PHE A 93 -33.72 -6.06 4.94
N LEU A 94 -33.58 -4.75 5.18
CA LEU A 94 -32.28 -4.13 5.46
C LEU A 94 -31.65 -4.67 6.75
N LEU A 95 -32.43 -4.82 7.82
CA LEU A 95 -31.95 -5.40 9.07
C LEU A 95 -31.46 -6.84 8.84
N SER A 96 -32.22 -7.65 8.10
CA SER A 96 -31.86 -9.04 7.83
C SER A 96 -30.55 -9.15 7.03
N GLU A 97 -30.39 -8.36 5.97
CA GLU A 97 -29.15 -8.33 5.18
C GLU A 97 -27.95 -7.93 6.03
N ILE A 98 -28.07 -6.85 6.84
CA ILE A 98 -26.99 -6.36 7.69
C ILE A 98 -26.62 -7.39 8.78
N GLU A 99 -27.61 -8.00 9.41
CA GLU A 99 -27.42 -8.98 10.49
C GLU A 99 -26.75 -10.26 9.99
N GLN A 100 -27.16 -10.76 8.82
CA GLN A 100 -26.58 -11.96 8.18
C GLN A 100 -25.14 -11.72 7.75
N ASN A 101 -24.82 -10.50 7.29
CA ASN A 101 -23.50 -10.14 6.75
C ASN A 101 -22.63 -9.35 7.73
N LYS A 102 -22.93 -9.41 9.04
CA LYS A 102 -22.24 -8.62 10.06
C LYS A 102 -20.73 -8.88 10.14
N ASN A 103 -20.31 -10.11 9.87
CA ASN A 103 -18.90 -10.55 9.93
C ASN A 103 -18.19 -10.46 8.57
N GLU A 104 -18.92 -10.12 7.52
CA GLU A 104 -18.41 -10.03 6.15
C GLU A 104 -17.84 -8.63 5.88
N THR A 105 -17.16 -8.44 4.75
CA THR A 105 -16.66 -7.11 4.36
C THR A 105 -17.82 -6.13 4.13
N TYR A 106 -18.84 -6.55 3.39
CA TYR A 106 -19.98 -5.71 3.00
C TYR A 106 -21.25 -6.07 3.79
N ILE A 107 -22.30 -5.23 3.75
CA ILE A 107 -23.58 -5.54 4.41
C ILE A 107 -24.48 -6.48 3.60
N THR A 108 -24.02 -6.92 2.42
CA THR A 108 -24.73 -7.83 1.53
C THR A 108 -23.74 -8.64 0.70
N GLN A 109 -24.12 -9.85 0.31
CA GLN A 109 -23.39 -10.67 -0.65
C GLN A 109 -23.66 -10.26 -2.10
N GLN A 110 -24.70 -9.48 -2.36
CA GLN A 110 -25.01 -9.02 -3.71
C GLN A 110 -24.00 -7.94 -4.13
N ARG A 111 -23.19 -8.26 -5.14
CA ARG A 111 -22.13 -7.38 -5.67
C ARG A 111 -22.43 -6.94 -7.10
N ASN A 112 -21.75 -5.88 -7.53
CA ASN A 112 -21.82 -5.26 -8.85
C ASN A 112 -23.23 -4.77 -9.23
N THR A 113 -24.01 -4.33 -8.24
CA THR A 113 -25.30 -3.67 -8.50
C THR A 113 -25.09 -2.36 -9.24
N GLN A 114 -26.14 -1.87 -9.92
CA GLN A 114 -26.03 -0.63 -10.70
C GLN A 114 -25.63 0.57 -9.82
N ILE A 115 -26.10 0.61 -8.57
CA ILE A 115 -25.77 1.68 -7.62
C ILE A 115 -24.32 1.52 -7.13
N GLN A 116 -23.88 0.31 -6.80
CA GLN A 116 -22.49 0.03 -6.41
C GLN A 116 -21.49 0.44 -7.51
N ASN A 117 -21.77 0.10 -8.76
CA ASN A 117 -20.89 0.44 -9.88
C ASN A 117 -20.76 1.95 -10.12
N LYS A 118 -21.78 2.74 -9.73
CA LYS A 118 -21.79 4.20 -9.90
C LYS A 118 -21.25 4.95 -8.69
N LEU A 119 -21.55 4.48 -7.49
CA LEU A 119 -21.34 5.22 -6.24
C LEU A 119 -20.33 4.55 -5.28
N GLY A 120 -19.82 3.37 -5.64
CA GLY A 120 -18.79 2.66 -4.88
C GLY A 120 -19.32 1.43 -4.14
N ALA A 121 -18.38 0.55 -3.77
CA ALA A 121 -18.62 -0.76 -3.20
C ALA A 121 -19.37 -0.79 -1.85
N ASN A 122 -19.32 0.32 -1.08
CA ASN A 122 -19.93 0.46 0.26
C ASN A 122 -21.13 1.39 0.29
N ILE A 123 -21.67 1.75 -0.88
CA ILE A 123 -22.83 2.62 -0.94
C ILE A 123 -24.05 2.02 -0.23
N ASP A 124 -24.19 0.70 -0.24
CA ASP A 124 -25.24 -0.04 0.47
C ASP A 124 -25.25 0.31 1.97
N ALA A 125 -24.09 0.24 2.62
CA ALA A 125 -23.96 0.57 4.04
C ALA A 125 -24.29 2.04 4.32
N SER A 126 -23.87 2.94 3.43
CA SER A 126 -24.11 4.38 3.55
C SER A 126 -25.58 4.76 3.39
N LEU A 127 -26.29 4.18 2.42
CA LEU A 127 -27.71 4.43 2.18
C LEU A 127 -28.57 3.76 3.25
N ALA A 128 -28.25 2.51 3.62
CA ALA A 128 -28.92 1.83 4.72
C ALA A 128 -28.78 2.63 6.02
N LEU A 129 -27.58 3.13 6.34
CA LEU A 129 -27.34 3.99 7.50
C LEU A 129 -28.23 5.25 7.49
N GLN A 130 -28.37 5.93 6.35
CA GLN A 130 -29.24 7.10 6.23
C GLN A 130 -30.70 6.77 6.53
N PHE A 131 -31.20 5.67 5.97
CA PHE A 131 -32.56 5.21 6.22
C PHE A 131 -32.78 4.80 7.68
N LEU A 132 -31.90 3.97 8.24
CA LEU A 132 -31.99 3.50 9.63
C LEU A 132 -31.96 4.64 10.63
N ASN A 133 -31.10 5.65 10.42
CA ASN A 133 -31.06 6.85 11.26
C ASN A 133 -32.36 7.65 11.19
N LYS A 134 -33.08 7.61 10.06
CA LYS A 134 -34.37 8.27 9.93
C LYS A 134 -35.49 7.48 10.61
N VAL A 135 -35.42 6.14 10.54
CA VAL A 135 -36.47 5.22 11.01
C VAL A 135 -36.45 4.98 12.53
N ILE A 136 -35.29 5.13 13.18
CA ILE A 136 -35.09 4.74 14.59
C ILE A 136 -36.08 5.42 15.57
N GLU A 137 -36.49 6.65 15.27
CA GLU A 137 -37.45 7.40 16.10
C GLU A 137 -38.88 6.87 15.98
N ASP A 138 -39.18 6.16 14.89
CA ASP A 138 -40.51 5.62 14.58
C ASP A 138 -40.66 4.12 14.95
N ALA A 139 -39.64 3.52 15.57
CA ALA A 139 -39.66 2.12 16.00
C ALA A 139 -40.84 1.81 16.94
N SER A 140 -41.49 0.66 16.70
CA SER A 140 -42.69 0.20 17.39
C SER A 140 -42.42 -0.39 18.78
N SER A 141 -41.18 -0.84 19.03
CA SER A 141 -40.76 -1.47 20.29
C SER A 141 -39.30 -1.15 20.62
N GLU A 142 -38.92 -1.30 21.89
CA GLU A 142 -37.51 -1.17 22.30
C GLU A 142 -36.63 -2.28 21.72
N GLU A 143 -37.18 -3.46 21.42
CA GLU A 143 -36.45 -4.53 20.74
C GLU A 143 -36.08 -4.13 19.30
N GLU A 144 -37.06 -3.64 18.53
CA GLU A 144 -36.84 -3.13 17.17
C GLU A 144 -35.85 -1.96 17.16
N LYS A 145 -35.99 -1.04 18.11
CA LYS A 145 -35.06 0.08 18.29
C LYS A 145 -33.63 -0.38 18.56
N ASN A 146 -33.44 -1.43 19.35
CA ASN A 146 -32.12 -2.01 19.61
C ASN A 146 -31.55 -2.72 18.37
N ARG A 147 -32.38 -3.43 17.60
CA ARG A 147 -31.95 -4.01 16.31
C ARG A 147 -31.48 -2.93 15.34
N ILE A 148 -32.23 -1.83 15.22
CA ILE A 148 -31.86 -0.67 14.39
C ILE A 148 -30.53 -0.05 14.86
N LYS A 149 -30.34 0.16 16.17
CA LYS A 149 -29.06 0.68 16.72
C LYS A 149 -27.88 -0.22 16.39
N ASN A 150 -28.04 -1.53 16.53
CA ASN A 150 -26.99 -2.49 16.20
C ASN A 150 -26.66 -2.47 14.71
N ALA A 151 -27.67 -2.42 13.84
CA ALA A 151 -27.48 -2.31 12.39
C ALA A 151 -26.78 -0.99 12.01
N ILE A 152 -27.17 0.14 12.63
CA ILE A 152 -26.47 1.42 12.49
C ILE A 152 -25.00 1.27 12.84
N GLN A 153 -24.68 0.66 13.99
CA GLN A 153 -23.29 0.48 14.42
C GLN A 153 -22.49 -0.40 13.45
N ILE A 154 -23.09 -1.47 12.92
CA ILE A 154 -22.47 -2.33 11.90
C ILE A 154 -22.16 -1.52 10.64
N CYS A 155 -23.12 -0.73 10.13
CA CYS A 155 -22.90 0.13 8.97
C CYS A 155 -21.81 1.17 9.23
N VAL A 156 -21.83 1.85 10.39
CA VAL A 156 -20.80 2.82 10.79
C VAL A 156 -19.43 2.16 10.86
N ASN A 157 -19.32 0.97 11.44
CA ASN A 157 -18.05 0.23 11.52
C ASN A 157 -17.54 -0.17 10.14
N LYS A 158 -18.42 -0.61 9.23
CA LYS A 158 -18.01 -0.98 7.85
C LYS A 158 -17.54 0.23 7.06
N ILE A 159 -18.24 1.36 7.15
CA ILE A 159 -17.82 2.63 6.55
C ILE A 159 -16.48 3.08 7.17
N GLY A 160 -16.37 3.02 8.50
CA GLY A 160 -15.20 3.44 9.26
C GLY A 160 -13.97 2.53 9.09
N ASN A 161 -14.14 1.24 8.81
CA ASN A 161 -13.02 0.32 8.60
C ASN A 161 -12.28 0.58 7.28
N GLU A 162 -12.97 1.15 6.30
CA GLU A 162 -12.39 1.58 5.03
C GLU A 162 -11.83 3.00 5.06
N MET A 163 -12.27 3.79 6.04
CA MET A 163 -11.83 5.16 6.24
C MET A 163 -10.71 5.21 7.29
N ASP A 164 -9.76 6.13 7.12
CA ASP A 164 -8.84 6.52 8.15
C ASP A 164 -9.55 7.42 9.18
N GLN A 165 -8.79 7.86 10.19
CA GLN A 165 -9.30 8.65 11.31
C GLN A 165 -9.88 10.01 10.88
N ASN A 166 -9.69 10.43 9.63
CA ASN A 166 -10.15 11.67 9.05
C ASN A 166 -11.18 11.47 7.91
N GLY A 167 -11.62 10.23 7.65
CA GLY A 167 -12.59 9.93 6.58
C GLY A 167 -11.98 9.63 5.20
N GLY A 168 -10.66 9.49 5.08
CA GLY A 168 -9.97 9.15 3.83
C GLY A 168 -9.84 7.64 3.60
N GLN A 169 -9.99 7.13 2.37
CA GLN A 169 -9.84 5.69 2.10
C GLN A 169 -8.41 5.19 2.40
N LYS A 170 -8.29 4.01 3.04
CA LYS A 170 -7.00 3.36 3.31
C LYS A 170 -6.25 3.08 2.01
N GLY A 171 -5.12 3.77 1.81
CA GLY A 171 -4.23 3.62 0.65
C GLY A 171 -3.60 2.23 0.54
N ALA A 172 -4.33 1.31 -0.06
CA ALA A 172 -3.86 -0.02 -0.44
C ALA A 172 -3.44 -0.04 -1.91
N ALA A 173 -2.30 -0.69 -2.18
CA ALA A 173 -1.72 -0.82 -3.50
C ALA A 173 -1.69 -2.27 -3.99
N ILE A 174 -1.89 -2.47 -5.29
CA ILE A 174 -1.63 -3.73 -5.99
C ILE A 174 -0.55 -3.49 -7.04
N LEU A 175 0.44 -4.39 -7.08
CA LEU A 175 1.53 -4.35 -8.04
C LEU A 175 1.31 -5.39 -9.13
N LEU A 176 1.40 -4.96 -10.39
CA LEU A 176 1.31 -5.81 -11.56
C LEU A 176 2.64 -5.82 -12.32
N THR A 177 3.23 -6.99 -12.55
CA THR A 177 4.42 -7.13 -13.38
C THR A 177 4.04 -7.80 -14.69
N ILE A 178 4.29 -7.14 -15.81
CA ILE A 178 3.89 -7.59 -17.14
C ILE A 178 5.15 -8.06 -17.88
N GLY A 179 5.24 -9.34 -18.18
CA GLY A 179 6.36 -9.91 -18.94
C GLY A 179 6.43 -11.43 -18.88
N ASN A 180 6.46 -12.08 -20.05
CA ASN A 180 6.54 -13.53 -20.16
C ASN A 180 7.86 -14.09 -19.61
N GLU A 181 8.95 -13.34 -19.73
CA GLU A 181 10.28 -13.68 -19.23
C GLU A 181 10.31 -13.86 -17.70
N ILE A 182 9.39 -13.20 -16.98
CA ILE A 182 9.20 -13.37 -15.54
C ILE A 182 8.46 -14.68 -15.29
N LEU A 183 7.37 -14.93 -16.03
CA LEU A 183 6.54 -16.13 -15.86
C LEU A 183 7.28 -17.43 -16.17
N ILE A 184 8.17 -17.42 -17.17
CA ILE A 184 9.01 -18.58 -17.52
C ILE A 184 10.28 -18.68 -16.64
N GLY A 185 10.47 -17.75 -15.70
CA GLY A 185 11.60 -17.75 -14.77
C GLY A 185 12.96 -17.41 -15.39
N GLN A 186 12.98 -16.76 -16.56
CA GLN A 186 14.23 -16.32 -17.19
C GLN A 186 14.86 -15.16 -16.42
N ILE A 187 14.04 -14.28 -15.85
CA ILE A 187 14.49 -13.18 -14.98
C ILE A 187 13.71 -13.19 -13.67
N GLN A 188 14.35 -12.69 -12.62
CA GLN A 188 13.71 -12.47 -11.33
C GLN A 188 12.97 -11.12 -11.32
N ASP A 189 11.75 -11.08 -10.77
CA ASP A 189 11.02 -9.83 -10.55
C ASP A 189 11.64 -9.02 -9.39
N THR A 190 12.65 -8.24 -9.73
CA THR A 190 13.27 -7.27 -8.81
C THR A 190 12.53 -5.94 -8.75
N ASN A 191 11.62 -5.68 -9.69
CA ASN A 191 10.87 -4.43 -9.79
C ASN A 191 9.82 -4.34 -8.69
N SER A 192 8.99 -5.36 -8.54
CA SER A 192 7.97 -5.41 -7.50
C SER A 192 8.58 -5.34 -6.09
N GLN A 193 9.71 -6.01 -5.88
CA GLN A 193 10.45 -5.94 -4.62
C GLN A 193 10.88 -4.50 -4.31
N TYR A 194 11.43 -3.78 -5.29
CA TYR A 194 11.85 -2.40 -5.11
C TYR A 194 10.66 -1.47 -4.86
N ILE A 195 9.60 -1.57 -5.67
CA ILE A 195 8.40 -0.74 -5.56
C ILE A 195 7.74 -0.93 -4.20
N SER A 196 7.50 -2.19 -3.80
CA SER A 196 6.91 -2.52 -2.51
C SER A 196 7.72 -1.94 -1.34
N LYS A 197 9.05 -2.03 -1.41
CA LYS A 197 9.94 -1.42 -0.41
C LYS A 197 9.79 0.11 -0.35
N GLN A 198 9.66 0.80 -1.49
CA GLN A 198 9.51 2.26 -1.49
C GLN A 198 8.12 2.71 -1.02
N LEU A 199 7.06 1.99 -1.41
CA LEU A 199 5.70 2.26 -0.94
C LEU A 199 5.57 2.04 0.58
N GLY A 200 6.16 0.95 1.09
CA GLY A 200 6.20 0.67 2.52
C GLY A 200 6.87 1.78 3.33
N LYS A 201 7.94 2.40 2.81
CA LYS A 201 8.60 3.55 3.49
C LYS A 201 7.70 4.76 3.65
N ILE A 202 6.68 4.90 2.81
CA ILE A 202 5.78 6.06 2.79
C ILE A 202 4.42 5.74 3.39
N GLY A 203 4.24 4.54 3.96
CA GLY A 203 2.98 4.16 4.60
C GLY A 203 1.93 3.55 3.67
N VAL A 204 2.25 3.34 2.40
CA VAL A 204 1.35 2.66 1.44
C VAL A 204 1.51 1.15 1.59
N GLU A 205 0.41 0.46 1.85
CA GLU A 205 0.40 -0.99 2.04
C GLU A 205 0.20 -1.69 0.71
N VAL A 206 1.12 -2.60 0.35
CA VAL A 206 0.97 -3.45 -0.84
C VAL A 206 0.26 -4.75 -0.43
N MET A 207 -0.95 -4.95 -0.95
CA MET A 207 -1.78 -6.11 -0.58
C MET A 207 -1.54 -7.32 -1.48
N GLU A 208 -1.25 -7.08 -2.76
CA GLU A 208 -1.09 -8.13 -3.76
C GLU A 208 0.03 -7.73 -4.73
N ILE A 209 0.84 -8.72 -5.11
CA ILE A 209 1.81 -8.62 -6.20
C ILE A 209 1.48 -9.74 -7.17
N ARG A 210 1.26 -9.39 -8.44
CA ARG A 210 0.88 -10.35 -9.47
C ARG A 210 1.75 -10.18 -10.70
N SER A 211 2.37 -11.27 -11.15
CA SER A 211 3.03 -11.31 -12.45
C SER A 211 2.08 -11.90 -13.49
N ILE A 212 1.97 -11.25 -14.65
CA ILE A 212 1.05 -11.61 -15.74
C ILE A 212 1.78 -11.61 -17.09
N SER A 213 1.21 -12.30 -18.07
CA SER A 213 1.72 -12.30 -19.44
C SER A 213 1.45 -10.96 -20.11
N ASP A 214 2.13 -10.72 -21.23
CA ASP A 214 1.99 -9.55 -22.11
C ASP A 214 0.76 -9.61 -23.03
N GLY A 215 -0.26 -10.39 -22.68
CA GLY A 215 -1.49 -10.55 -23.46
C GLY A 215 -2.56 -9.51 -23.12
N GLU A 216 -3.33 -9.09 -24.12
CA GLU A 216 -4.32 -8.00 -23.99
C GLU A 216 -5.39 -8.36 -22.95
N LYS A 217 -5.87 -9.59 -23.00
CA LYS A 217 -6.88 -10.11 -22.08
C LYS A 217 -6.34 -10.16 -20.65
N GLU A 218 -5.13 -10.68 -20.46
CA GLU A 218 -4.52 -10.84 -19.14
C GLU A 218 -4.25 -9.50 -18.46
N ILE A 219 -3.78 -8.50 -19.22
CA ILE A 219 -3.60 -7.13 -18.73
C ILE A 219 -4.95 -6.51 -18.37
N TYR A 220 -5.96 -6.64 -19.24
CA TYR A 220 -7.30 -6.08 -19.00
C TYR A 220 -7.96 -6.67 -17.75
N ASP A 221 -7.95 -8.00 -17.62
CA ASP A 221 -8.54 -8.71 -16.48
C ASP A 221 -7.79 -8.34 -15.19
N ALA A 222 -6.46 -8.30 -15.22
CA ALA A 222 -5.66 -7.92 -14.06
C ALA A 222 -5.92 -6.47 -13.61
N LEU A 223 -6.05 -5.52 -14.55
CA LEU A 223 -6.42 -4.14 -14.23
C LEU A 223 -7.83 -4.06 -13.63
N THR A 224 -8.78 -4.81 -14.18
CA THR A 224 -10.17 -4.87 -13.70
C THR A 224 -10.22 -5.36 -12.26
N GLU A 225 -9.67 -6.54 -11.99
CA GLU A 225 -9.65 -7.14 -10.66
C GLU A 225 -8.86 -6.29 -9.65
N SER A 226 -7.77 -5.65 -10.08
CA SER A 226 -6.96 -4.79 -9.19
C SER A 226 -7.72 -3.53 -8.79
N CYS A 227 -8.48 -2.93 -9.71
CA CYS A 227 -9.29 -1.75 -9.43
C CYS A 227 -10.47 -2.04 -8.49
N GLU A 228 -10.96 -3.28 -8.43
CA GLU A 228 -11.98 -3.69 -7.46
C GLU A 228 -11.43 -3.77 -6.03
N LYS A 229 -10.14 -4.10 -5.88
CA LYS A 229 -9.53 -4.40 -4.57
C LYS A 229 -8.73 -3.23 -3.99
N ALA A 230 -8.11 -2.39 -4.82
CA ALA A 230 -7.13 -1.39 -4.37
C ALA A 230 -7.41 0.01 -4.94
N ASP A 231 -6.84 1.03 -4.30
CA ASP A 231 -6.94 2.42 -4.75
C ASP A 231 -5.74 2.84 -5.60
N ILE A 232 -4.61 2.18 -5.41
CA ILE A 232 -3.38 2.41 -6.16
C ILE A 232 -3.02 1.13 -6.91
N ILE A 233 -2.97 1.21 -8.25
CA ILE A 233 -2.56 0.11 -9.11
C ILE A 233 -1.27 0.55 -9.78
N ILE A 234 -0.17 -0.17 -9.54
CA ILE A 234 1.12 0.14 -10.15
C ILE A 234 1.54 -1.05 -11.01
N SER A 235 1.74 -0.81 -12.30
CA SER A 235 2.27 -1.83 -13.21
C SER A 235 3.67 -1.49 -13.73
N THR A 236 4.45 -2.52 -14.02
CA THR A 236 5.75 -2.38 -14.72
C THR A 236 5.84 -3.35 -15.89
N GLY A 237 6.43 -2.90 -17.00
CA GLY A 237 6.58 -3.71 -18.21
C GLY A 237 5.58 -3.32 -19.32
N GLY A 238 5.88 -3.71 -20.55
CA GLY A 238 4.99 -3.54 -21.70
C GLY A 238 4.78 -2.11 -22.22
N LEU A 239 5.65 -1.15 -21.85
CA LEU A 239 5.62 0.25 -22.33
C LEU A 239 6.69 0.57 -23.39
N GLY A 240 7.49 -0.42 -23.78
CA GLY A 240 8.55 -0.27 -24.75
C GLY A 240 8.06 0.03 -26.17
N PRO A 241 8.99 0.12 -27.14
CA PRO A 241 8.66 0.35 -28.53
C PRO A 241 8.27 -0.93 -29.28
N THR A 242 8.36 -2.13 -28.71
CA THR A 242 8.18 -3.35 -29.48
C THR A 242 6.70 -3.62 -29.80
N LYS A 243 6.43 -4.50 -30.78
CA LYS A 243 5.06 -4.89 -31.11
C LYS A 243 4.37 -5.66 -29.98
N ASP A 244 5.16 -6.25 -29.09
CA ASP A 244 4.70 -7.01 -27.93
C ASP A 244 4.38 -6.06 -26.74
N ASP A 245 4.78 -4.78 -26.81
CA ASP A 245 4.46 -3.74 -25.82
C ASP A 245 3.04 -3.18 -26.00
N ILE A 246 2.04 -4.01 -25.72
CA ILE A 246 0.63 -3.65 -25.91
C ILE A 246 0.00 -2.92 -24.72
N THR A 247 0.72 -2.73 -23.61
CA THR A 247 0.13 -2.26 -22.34
C THR A 247 -0.55 -0.90 -22.49
N LYS A 248 0.03 0.04 -23.26
CA LYS A 248 -0.59 1.36 -23.47
C LYS A 248 -1.90 1.27 -24.25
N LYS A 249 -1.97 0.36 -25.23
CA LYS A 249 -3.16 0.13 -26.03
C LYS A 249 -4.26 -0.51 -25.19
N THR A 250 -3.93 -1.59 -24.48
CA THR A 250 -4.88 -2.25 -23.56
C THR A 250 -5.38 -1.29 -22.48
N LEU A 251 -4.48 -0.45 -21.94
CA LEU A 251 -4.86 0.59 -20.99
C LEU A 251 -5.81 1.61 -21.62
N SER A 252 -5.59 2.00 -22.88
CA SER A 252 -6.49 2.88 -23.64
C SER A 252 -7.92 2.31 -23.70
N ASP A 253 -8.02 1.02 -24.06
CA ASP A 253 -9.27 0.30 -24.20
C ASP A 253 -9.97 0.11 -22.83
N PHE A 254 -9.20 -0.24 -21.79
CA PHE A 254 -9.69 -0.35 -20.41
C PHE A 254 -10.25 0.97 -19.87
N LEU A 255 -9.58 2.08 -20.18
CA LEU A 255 -9.99 3.40 -19.70
C LEU A 255 -11.12 4.03 -20.52
N ASP A 256 -11.52 3.42 -21.64
CA ASP A 256 -12.38 4.02 -22.68
C ASP A 256 -11.88 5.42 -23.08
N SER A 257 -10.57 5.52 -23.33
CA SER A 257 -9.90 6.78 -23.64
C SER A 257 -9.13 6.66 -24.95
N PRO A 258 -9.27 7.60 -25.90
CA PRO A 258 -8.51 7.53 -27.15
C PRO A 258 -7.02 7.83 -26.93
N MET A 259 -6.16 7.16 -27.69
CA MET A 259 -4.73 7.48 -27.76
C MET A 259 -4.52 8.85 -28.42
N VAL A 260 -3.67 9.67 -27.81
CA VAL A 260 -3.25 10.98 -28.34
C VAL A 260 -1.74 11.04 -28.49
N TYR A 261 -1.29 11.75 -29.52
CA TYR A 261 0.14 11.98 -29.77
C TYR A 261 0.62 13.19 -28.96
N ASP A 262 1.71 13.01 -28.20
CA ASP A 262 2.39 14.09 -27.49
C ASP A 262 3.73 14.44 -28.17
N PRO A 263 3.82 15.60 -28.85
CA PRO A 263 5.06 16.06 -29.46
C PRO A 263 6.22 16.19 -28.47
N ALA A 264 5.96 16.55 -27.20
CA ALA A 264 7.01 16.74 -26.21
C ALA A 264 7.70 15.42 -25.85
N ILE A 265 6.95 14.31 -25.81
CA ILE A 265 7.54 12.97 -25.63
C ILE A 265 8.45 12.64 -26.81
N PHE A 266 7.99 12.89 -28.04
CA PHE A 266 8.80 12.57 -29.22
C PHE A 266 10.07 13.43 -29.31
N GLU A 267 10.01 14.71 -28.95
CA GLU A 267 11.20 15.56 -28.86
C GLU A 267 12.20 15.07 -27.80
N HIS A 268 11.71 14.59 -26.65
CA HIS A 268 12.57 13.96 -25.65
C HIS A 268 13.21 12.66 -26.16
N ILE A 269 12.46 11.83 -26.91
CA ILE A 269 13.01 10.63 -27.56
C ILE A 269 14.11 11.02 -28.56
N LYS A 270 13.88 12.02 -29.43
CA LYS A 270 14.91 12.54 -30.35
C LYS A 270 16.16 13.01 -29.60
N TYR A 271 15.97 13.72 -28.49
CA TYR A 271 17.07 14.18 -27.65
C TYR A 271 17.90 12.99 -27.12
N LEU A 272 17.26 11.95 -26.58
CA LEU A 272 17.96 10.74 -26.11
C LEU A 272 18.72 10.03 -27.24
N PHE A 273 18.10 9.88 -28.41
CA PHE A 273 18.73 9.29 -29.60
C PHE A 273 19.94 10.11 -30.10
N SER A 274 19.86 11.44 -30.01
CA SER A 274 20.96 12.32 -30.43
C SER A 274 22.22 12.12 -29.58
N LYS A 275 22.09 11.79 -28.28
CA LYS A 275 23.23 11.50 -27.39
C LYS A 275 24.04 10.29 -27.82
N ILE A 276 23.42 9.35 -28.54
CA ILE A 276 24.05 8.12 -29.03
C ILE A 276 24.27 8.14 -30.55
N GLY A 277 24.11 9.31 -31.19
CA GLY A 277 24.35 9.50 -32.63
C GLY A 277 23.36 8.74 -33.52
N ARG A 278 22.12 8.52 -33.06
CA ARG A 278 21.08 7.82 -33.82
C ARG A 278 19.86 8.70 -34.04
N ILE A 279 18.97 8.28 -34.95
CA ILE A 279 17.68 8.92 -35.24
C ILE A 279 16.57 7.92 -34.89
N PRO A 280 15.51 8.34 -34.16
CA PRO A 280 14.40 7.45 -33.82
C PRO A 280 13.59 7.07 -35.07
N ASN A 281 13.11 5.83 -35.13
CA ASN A 281 12.25 5.35 -36.22
C ASN A 281 10.75 5.51 -35.89
N GLU A 282 9.84 5.09 -36.79
CA GLU A 282 8.39 5.19 -36.56
C GLU A 282 7.92 4.39 -35.33
N VAL A 283 8.56 3.27 -35.04
CA VAL A 283 8.25 2.45 -33.88
C VAL A 283 8.61 3.19 -32.57
N ASN A 284 9.70 3.95 -32.55
CA ASN A 284 10.01 4.83 -31.42
C ASN A 284 9.02 6.00 -31.32
N LYS A 285 8.49 6.48 -32.45
CA LYS A 285 7.47 7.53 -32.47
C LYS A 285 6.15 7.06 -31.86
N GLU A 286 5.80 5.79 -31.98
CA GLU A 286 4.63 5.19 -31.31
C GLU A 286 4.72 5.29 -29.77
N GLN A 287 5.93 5.40 -29.21
CA GLN A 287 6.10 5.63 -27.77
C GLN A 287 5.54 6.98 -27.29
N ALA A 288 5.40 7.95 -28.20
CA ALA A 288 4.82 9.27 -27.93
C ALA A 288 3.28 9.30 -27.88
N TYR A 289 2.62 8.18 -28.14
CA TYR A 289 1.18 8.06 -27.94
C TYR A 289 0.84 7.54 -26.54
N HIS A 290 -0.18 8.13 -25.91
CA HIS A 290 -0.71 7.70 -24.61
C HIS A 290 -2.22 7.97 -24.54
N PRO A 291 -2.99 7.29 -23.67
CA PRO A 291 -4.41 7.57 -23.56
C PRO A 291 -4.64 9.00 -23.05
N LYS A 292 -5.61 9.71 -23.63
CA LYS A 292 -5.82 11.16 -23.41
C LYS A 292 -5.96 11.57 -21.94
N ILE A 293 -6.54 10.71 -21.11
CA ILE A 293 -6.78 11.02 -19.69
C ILE A 293 -5.52 10.84 -18.81
N THR A 294 -4.45 10.28 -19.37
CA THR A 294 -3.22 9.99 -18.63
C THR A 294 -2.30 11.20 -18.64
N GLN A 295 -1.69 11.49 -17.50
CA GLN A 295 -0.55 12.40 -17.41
C GLN A 295 0.74 11.61 -17.62
N THR A 296 1.64 12.14 -18.44
CA THR A 296 2.91 11.49 -18.73
C THR A 296 3.95 11.81 -17.65
N LEU A 297 4.69 10.78 -17.24
CA LEU A 297 5.83 10.87 -16.34
C LEU A 297 7.11 10.80 -17.18
N LYS A 298 7.83 11.92 -17.26
CA LYS A 298 9.01 12.02 -18.12
C LYS A 298 10.07 11.02 -17.67
N ASN A 299 10.46 10.09 -18.54
CA ASN A 299 11.52 9.15 -18.25
C ASN A 299 12.86 9.72 -18.71
N GLU A 300 13.69 10.20 -17.78
CA GLU A 300 15.00 10.77 -18.12
C GLU A 300 16.05 9.70 -18.46
N MET A 301 15.79 8.45 -18.08
CA MET A 301 16.72 7.32 -18.21
C MET A 301 16.39 6.41 -19.40
N GLY A 302 15.25 6.61 -20.07
CA GLY A 302 14.82 5.80 -21.21
C GLY A 302 13.75 6.48 -22.06
N THR A 303 13.35 5.80 -23.15
CA THR A 303 12.48 6.40 -24.18
C THR A 303 11.00 6.27 -23.87
N ALA A 304 10.61 5.28 -23.07
CA ALA A 304 9.22 5.03 -22.70
C ALA A 304 8.83 5.91 -21.50
N PRO A 305 7.89 6.87 -21.63
CA PRO A 305 7.40 7.63 -20.49
C PRO A 305 6.59 6.71 -19.56
N GLY A 306 6.64 7.00 -18.26
CA GLY A 306 5.65 6.45 -17.34
C GLY A 306 4.29 7.12 -17.54
N LEU A 307 3.22 6.49 -17.06
CA LEU A 307 1.86 7.02 -17.13
C LEU A 307 1.30 7.16 -15.72
N TRP A 308 0.62 8.27 -15.45
CA TRP A 308 -0.10 8.57 -14.22
C TRP A 308 -1.55 8.86 -14.57
N THR A 309 -2.45 7.98 -14.14
CA THR A 309 -3.85 8.02 -14.56
C THR A 309 -4.77 8.03 -13.35
N GLU A 310 -5.62 9.03 -13.27
CA GLU A 310 -6.70 9.08 -12.28
C GLU A 310 -8.00 8.68 -12.96
N TRP A 311 -8.59 7.57 -12.52
CA TRP A 311 -9.76 6.99 -13.16
C TRP A 311 -10.71 6.41 -12.12
N ARG A 312 -11.94 6.93 -12.06
CA ARG A 312 -13.00 6.48 -11.12
C ARG A 312 -12.55 6.42 -9.65
N GLY A 313 -11.79 7.43 -9.21
CA GLY A 313 -11.26 7.49 -7.84
C GLY A 313 -10.03 6.61 -7.59
N LYS A 314 -9.59 5.84 -8.60
CA LYS A 314 -8.40 4.99 -8.57
C LYS A 314 -7.21 5.70 -9.20
N LEU A 315 -6.02 5.39 -8.72
CA LEU A 315 -4.76 5.82 -9.29
C LEU A 315 -4.08 4.63 -9.97
N ILE A 316 -3.93 4.70 -11.30
CA ILE A 316 -3.25 3.70 -12.11
C ILE A 316 -1.93 4.30 -12.61
N ILE A 317 -0.83 3.66 -12.27
CA ILE A 317 0.53 4.07 -12.64
C ILE A 317 1.17 2.97 -13.47
N ASN A 318 1.67 3.30 -14.65
CA ASN A 318 2.40 2.33 -15.48
C ASN A 318 3.83 2.83 -15.66
N MET A 319 4.81 1.96 -15.45
CA MET A 319 6.24 2.28 -15.58
C MET A 319 6.97 1.30 -16.50
N ALA A 320 8.14 1.72 -16.98
CA ALA A 320 9.00 0.86 -17.80
C ALA A 320 9.40 -0.42 -17.05
N GLY A 321 9.56 -1.53 -17.76
CA GLY A 321 10.04 -2.80 -17.18
C GLY A 321 11.53 -2.79 -16.83
N VAL A 322 12.30 -1.86 -17.41
CA VAL A 322 13.74 -1.76 -17.19
C VAL A 322 14.02 -1.24 -15.77
N PRO A 323 14.75 -1.99 -14.91
CA PRO A 323 14.81 -1.68 -13.48
C PRO A 323 15.36 -0.30 -13.12
N TYR A 324 16.39 0.19 -13.82
CA TYR A 324 16.98 1.49 -13.50
C TYR A 324 16.08 2.66 -13.93
N GLU A 325 15.32 2.51 -15.01
CA GLU A 325 14.33 3.52 -15.45
C GLU A 325 13.16 3.60 -14.47
N MET A 326 12.62 2.44 -14.08
CA MET A 326 11.55 2.35 -13.10
C MET A 326 11.96 2.94 -11.75
N LYS A 327 13.16 2.60 -11.24
CA LYS A 327 13.69 3.14 -9.98
C LYS A 327 13.76 4.67 -10.02
N HIS A 328 14.27 5.23 -11.12
CA HIS A 328 14.35 6.69 -11.29
C HIS A 328 12.97 7.35 -11.29
N LEU A 329 12.00 6.78 -12.02
CA LEU A 329 10.61 7.28 -12.02
C LEU A 329 9.96 7.18 -10.63
N MET A 330 10.20 6.08 -9.92
CA MET A 330 9.70 5.87 -8.57
C MET A 330 10.19 6.96 -7.62
N GLU A 331 11.50 7.20 -7.58
CA GLU A 331 12.13 8.14 -6.67
C GLU A 331 11.79 9.60 -7.00
N THR A 332 11.84 9.97 -8.28
CA THR A 332 11.74 11.37 -8.70
C THR A 332 10.31 11.87 -8.90
N GLN A 333 9.37 10.98 -9.25
CA GLN A 333 8.02 11.39 -9.67
C GLN A 333 6.91 10.65 -8.94
N VAL A 334 6.92 9.32 -8.88
CA VAL A 334 5.79 8.57 -8.32
C VAL A 334 5.67 8.78 -6.81
N ILE A 335 6.74 8.56 -6.05
CA ILE A 335 6.70 8.66 -4.59
C ILE A 335 6.37 10.09 -4.12
N PRO A 336 6.99 11.17 -4.64
CA PRO A 336 6.63 12.53 -4.26
C PRO A 336 5.17 12.85 -4.51
N ARG A 337 4.62 12.47 -5.68
CA ARG A 337 3.22 12.74 -6.03
C ARG A 337 2.24 11.94 -5.18
N ILE A 338 2.55 10.69 -4.85
CA ILE A 338 1.71 9.89 -3.93
C ILE A 338 1.66 10.56 -2.55
N LYS A 339 2.79 11.03 -2.03
CA LYS A 339 2.84 11.75 -0.74
C LYS A 339 2.06 13.07 -0.75
N GLU A 340 2.01 13.76 -1.88
CA GLU A 340 1.25 14.99 -2.03
C GLU A 340 -0.26 14.72 -2.15
N LYS A 341 -0.63 13.64 -2.85
CA LYS A 341 -2.03 13.30 -3.14
C LYS A 341 -2.74 12.64 -1.97
N TYR A 342 -2.07 11.78 -1.21
CA TYR A 342 -2.68 10.99 -0.15
C TYR A 342 -2.21 11.43 1.24
N THR A 343 -3.13 11.38 2.21
CA THR A 343 -2.76 11.45 3.61
C THR A 343 -2.26 10.06 4.02
N LEU A 344 -0.95 9.92 4.16
CA LEU A 344 -0.32 8.63 4.45
C LEU A 344 0.07 8.53 5.93
N PRO A 345 -0.02 7.33 6.54
CA PRO A 345 0.47 7.14 7.90
C PRO A 345 1.98 7.32 7.93
N TYR A 346 2.47 7.98 8.96
CA TYR A 346 3.88 8.00 9.30
C TYR A 346 4.28 6.66 9.91
N ILE A 347 5.23 5.99 9.26
CA ILE A 347 5.82 4.75 9.77
C ILE A 347 7.14 5.07 10.45
N LEU A 348 7.28 4.63 11.70
CA LEU A 348 8.50 4.74 12.45
C LEU A 348 9.04 3.34 12.76
N HIS A 349 10.30 3.13 12.40
CA HIS A 349 11.06 1.95 12.82
C HIS A 349 12.16 2.38 13.78
N ARG A 350 12.36 1.58 14.83
CA ARG A 350 13.49 1.69 15.75
C ARG A 350 14.12 0.33 15.88
N ASN A 351 15.43 0.27 15.72
CA ASN A 351 16.17 -0.98 15.79
C ASN A 351 17.04 -0.96 17.04
N LEU A 352 16.94 -2.01 17.85
CA LEU A 352 17.80 -2.26 18.98
C LEU A 352 18.71 -3.42 18.61
N LEU A 353 20.01 -3.23 18.79
CA LEU A 353 21.02 -4.23 18.47
C LEU A 353 21.44 -4.94 19.74
N THR A 354 21.27 -6.26 19.77
CA THR A 354 21.78 -7.10 20.85
C THR A 354 23.00 -7.88 20.39
N MET A 355 23.86 -8.27 21.33
CA MET A 355 25.05 -9.07 21.03
C MET A 355 25.30 -10.12 22.12
N GLY A 356 25.72 -11.32 21.70
CA GLY A 356 26.09 -12.39 22.63
C GLY A 356 24.92 -13.18 23.21
N ILE A 357 23.68 -12.87 22.83
CA ILE A 357 22.47 -13.60 23.23
C ILE A 357 21.79 -14.26 22.01
N PRO A 358 21.52 -15.58 22.04
CA PRO A 358 20.79 -16.27 20.96
C PRO A 358 19.34 -15.78 20.81
N GLU A 359 18.79 -15.90 19.60
CA GLU A 359 17.40 -15.51 19.29
C GLU A 359 16.37 -16.26 20.16
N SER A 360 16.55 -17.56 20.35
CA SER A 360 15.64 -18.37 21.16
C SER A 360 15.60 -17.93 22.63
N GLU A 361 16.74 -17.47 23.16
CA GLU A 361 16.82 -16.95 24.53
C GLU A 361 16.19 -15.55 24.63
N LEU A 362 16.43 -14.69 23.64
CA LEU A 362 15.76 -13.39 23.56
C LEU A 362 14.24 -13.52 23.51
N SER A 363 13.72 -14.42 22.69
CA SER A 363 12.27 -14.63 22.56
C SER A 363 11.63 -15.04 23.89
N LEU A 364 12.24 -15.97 24.64
CA LEU A 364 11.76 -16.36 25.97
C LEU A 364 11.78 -15.20 26.97
N ARG A 365 12.84 -14.38 26.93
CA ARG A 365 12.99 -13.23 27.84
C ARG A 365 12.02 -12.09 27.51
N LEU A 366 11.59 -11.99 26.26
CA LEU A 366 10.72 -10.93 25.77
C LEU A 366 9.25 -11.35 25.65
N GLU A 367 8.89 -12.58 26.02
CA GLU A 367 7.52 -13.11 25.92
C GLU A 367 6.49 -12.21 26.64
N ASP A 368 6.75 -11.86 27.90
CA ASP A 368 5.87 -10.97 28.68
C ASP A 368 5.81 -9.55 28.09
N PHE A 369 6.92 -9.07 27.52
CA PHE A 369 6.98 -7.76 26.89
C PHE A 369 6.14 -7.75 25.60
N GLU A 370 6.27 -8.78 24.76
CA GLU A 370 5.50 -8.95 23.53
C GLU A 370 4.00 -9.08 23.79
N ALA A 371 3.62 -9.85 24.82
CA ALA A 371 2.22 -10.00 25.22
C ALA A 371 1.57 -8.66 25.65
N GLN A 372 2.38 -7.70 26.08
CA GLN A 372 1.95 -6.37 26.53
C GLN A 372 2.10 -5.29 25.44
N LEU A 373 2.63 -5.62 24.26
CA LEU A 373 2.77 -4.65 23.19
C LEU A 373 1.39 -4.20 22.67
N PRO A 374 1.16 -2.90 22.47
CA PRO A 374 -0.05 -2.42 21.82
C PRO A 374 -0.17 -3.00 20.40
N ASN A 375 -1.39 -3.29 19.94
CA ASN A 375 -1.65 -3.78 18.58
C ASN A 375 -1.14 -2.85 17.46
N SER A 376 -0.85 -1.58 17.78
CA SER A 376 -0.26 -0.60 16.84
C SER A 376 1.26 -0.70 16.71
N ILE A 377 1.92 -1.59 17.47
CA ILE A 377 3.36 -1.76 17.51
C ILE A 377 3.68 -3.24 17.23
N SER A 378 4.60 -3.49 16.31
CA SER A 378 5.12 -4.82 16.05
C SER A 378 6.61 -4.93 16.39
N LEU A 379 7.00 -6.07 16.94
CA LEU A 379 8.39 -6.45 17.19
C LEU A 379 8.80 -7.55 16.20
N ALA A 380 9.97 -7.40 15.59
CA ALA A 380 10.56 -8.41 14.71
C ALA A 380 12.01 -8.74 15.11
N TYR A 381 12.36 -10.02 15.03
CA TYR A 381 13.71 -10.54 15.27
C TYR A 381 14.45 -10.71 13.94
N LEU A 382 15.63 -10.11 13.85
CA LEU A 382 16.46 -10.12 12.64
C LEU A 382 17.88 -10.60 13.00
N PRO A 383 18.11 -11.94 13.07
CA PRO A 383 19.41 -12.51 13.40
C PRO A 383 20.45 -12.27 12.29
N SER A 384 21.69 -11.95 12.66
CA SER A 384 22.78 -11.76 11.69
C SER A 384 24.17 -11.94 12.31
N GLY A 385 24.73 -13.15 12.28
CA GLY A 385 26.14 -13.40 12.63
C GLY A 385 26.52 -13.01 14.06
N GLY A 386 25.98 -13.74 15.06
CA GLY A 386 26.31 -13.55 16.49
C GLY A 386 25.59 -12.39 17.19
N ARG A 387 24.69 -11.70 16.48
CA ARG A 387 23.84 -10.60 16.97
C ARG A 387 22.41 -10.80 16.50
N VAL A 388 21.48 -10.21 17.23
CA VAL A 388 20.07 -10.16 16.86
C VAL A 388 19.63 -8.70 16.87
N LYS A 389 19.09 -8.24 15.74
CA LYS A 389 18.49 -6.91 15.65
C LYS A 389 17.01 -7.05 15.96
N LEU A 390 16.56 -6.36 17.00
CA LEU A 390 15.15 -6.24 17.37
C LEU A 390 14.59 -4.99 16.72
N ARG A 391 13.58 -5.12 15.86
CA ARG A 391 12.93 -3.98 15.21
C ARG A 391 11.54 -3.75 15.79
N LEU A 392 11.36 -2.61 16.44
CA LEU A 392 10.05 -2.08 16.78
C LEU A 392 9.54 -1.21 15.63
N SER A 393 8.29 -1.43 15.23
CA SER A 393 7.64 -0.69 14.15
C SER A 393 6.28 -0.18 14.59
N THR A 394 5.95 1.06 14.28
CA THR A 394 4.60 1.60 14.50
C THR A 394 4.13 2.44 13.32
N LYS A 395 2.80 2.50 13.15
CA LYS A 395 2.11 3.37 12.18
C LYS A 395 1.29 4.40 12.97
N SER A 396 1.45 5.68 12.65
CA SER A 396 0.73 6.78 13.31
C SER A 396 0.42 7.91 12.32
N ALA A 397 -0.51 8.80 12.65
CA ALA A 397 -0.85 9.93 11.77
C ALA A 397 0.31 10.93 11.61
N THR A 398 1.18 11.06 12.62
CA THR A 398 2.33 11.99 12.59
C THR A 398 3.57 11.35 13.21
N LYS A 399 4.73 11.92 12.89
CA LYS A 399 6.01 11.55 13.50
C LYS A 399 6.00 11.67 15.03
N ALA A 400 5.50 12.79 15.55
CA ALA A 400 5.47 13.04 16.99
C ALA A 400 4.62 12.00 17.75
N LEU A 401 3.48 11.58 17.18
CA LEU A 401 2.66 10.53 17.75
C LEU A 401 3.35 9.16 17.68
N ALA A 402 4.01 8.85 16.56
CA ALA A 402 4.77 7.61 16.42
C ALA A 402 5.89 7.52 17.46
N GLU A 403 6.63 8.61 17.68
CA GLU A 403 7.70 8.68 18.68
C GLU A 403 7.11 8.53 20.10
N ALA A 404 6.05 9.27 20.43
CA ALA A 404 5.40 9.17 21.74
C ALA A 404 4.88 7.75 22.05
N GLN A 405 4.47 6.98 21.04
CA GLN A 405 4.06 5.58 21.20
C GLN A 405 5.24 4.62 21.38
N LEU A 406 6.34 4.85 20.67
CA LEU A 406 7.45 3.91 20.58
C LEU A 406 8.48 4.10 21.69
N GLU A 407 8.80 5.33 22.08
CA GLU A 407 9.84 5.63 23.09
C GLU A 407 9.60 4.92 24.44
N PRO A 408 8.38 4.90 25.02
CA PRO A 408 8.14 4.15 26.27
C PRO A 408 8.38 2.64 26.14
N GLN A 409 8.19 2.07 24.94
CA GLN A 409 8.45 0.65 24.70
C GLN A 409 9.95 0.38 24.52
N ILE A 410 10.67 1.33 23.93
CA ILE A 410 12.14 1.27 23.80
C ILE A 410 12.77 1.32 25.19
N GLU A 411 12.35 2.23 26.07
CA GLU A 411 12.86 2.31 27.45
C GLU A 411 12.64 1.01 28.23
N LYS A 412 11.43 0.42 28.12
CA LYS A 412 11.13 -0.88 28.71
C LYS A 412 12.04 -1.98 28.16
N LEU A 413 12.20 -2.02 26.84
CA LEU A 413 13.01 -3.04 26.18
C LEU A 413 14.50 -2.88 26.55
N GLN A 414 15.00 -1.64 26.66
CA GLN A 414 16.33 -1.33 27.15
C GLN A 414 16.53 -1.85 28.58
N ALA A 415 15.58 -1.60 29.48
CA ALA A 415 15.63 -2.08 30.86
C ALA A 415 15.61 -3.61 30.93
N THR A 416 14.78 -4.27 30.11
CA THR A 416 14.69 -5.73 30.05
C THR A 416 15.97 -6.37 29.51
N LEU A 417 16.60 -5.79 28.49
CA LEU A 417 17.80 -6.35 27.84
C LEU A 417 19.07 -6.06 28.64
N GLY A 418 19.17 -4.88 29.27
CA GLY A 418 20.31 -4.50 30.09
C GLY A 418 21.65 -4.63 29.36
N LYS A 419 22.55 -5.47 29.88
CA LYS A 419 23.92 -5.66 29.35
C LYS A 419 24.00 -6.26 27.95
N ASP A 420 22.93 -6.93 27.50
CA ASP A 420 22.92 -7.63 26.20
C ASP A 420 22.56 -6.68 25.05
N LEU A 421 22.14 -5.44 25.38
CA LEU A 421 21.89 -4.37 24.44
C LEU A 421 23.19 -3.62 24.13
N LEU A 422 23.52 -3.53 22.84
CA LEU A 422 24.69 -2.83 22.35
C LEU A 422 24.39 -1.40 21.90
N SER A 423 23.26 -1.19 21.21
CA SER A 423 22.85 0.13 20.71
C SER A 423 21.34 0.16 20.43
N THR A 424 20.74 1.34 20.53
CA THR A 424 19.35 1.62 20.14
C THR A 424 19.21 2.38 18.83
N GLU A 425 20.33 2.57 18.13
CA GLU A 425 20.38 3.22 16.84
C GLU A 425 20.85 2.24 15.76
N GLU A 426 20.56 2.56 14.49
CA GLU A 426 21.16 1.84 13.34
C GLU A 426 22.63 2.22 13.15
N GLU A 427 23.41 2.20 14.22
CA GLU A 427 24.83 2.48 14.18
C GLU A 427 25.64 1.21 13.93
N LEU A 428 26.71 1.38 13.16
CA LEU A 428 27.75 0.38 13.01
C LEU A 428 28.42 0.16 14.38
N VAL A 429 28.66 -1.10 14.75
CA VAL A 429 29.37 -1.46 16.00
C VAL A 429 30.74 -0.78 16.05
N GLU A 430 31.36 -0.62 14.89
CA GLU A 430 32.61 0.06 14.65
C GLU A 430 32.57 1.54 15.07
N ARG A 431 31.42 2.21 14.85
CA ARG A 431 31.20 3.59 15.28
C ARG A 431 31.07 3.67 16.80
N VAL A 432 30.28 2.78 17.40
CA VAL A 432 30.11 2.70 18.86
C VAL A 432 31.47 2.47 19.55
N ILE A 433 32.28 1.53 19.05
CA ILE A 433 33.63 1.27 19.56
C ILE A 433 34.51 2.52 19.39
N GLY A 434 34.49 3.15 18.22
CA GLY A 434 35.28 4.36 17.97
C GLY A 434 34.92 5.51 18.90
N GLN A 435 33.64 5.73 19.17
CA GLN A 435 33.18 6.75 20.11
C GLN A 435 33.64 6.43 21.53
N LEU A 436 33.49 5.20 22.00
CA LEU A 436 33.95 4.78 23.33
C LEU A 436 35.48 4.96 23.51
N LEU A 437 36.26 4.66 22.47
CA LEU A 437 37.71 4.87 22.49
C LEU A 437 38.05 6.36 22.59
N LYS A 438 37.38 7.21 21.81
CA LYS A 438 37.56 8.67 21.85
C LYS A 438 37.19 9.24 23.22
N GLU A 439 36.02 8.89 23.75
CA GLU A 439 35.54 9.35 25.06
C GLU A 439 36.49 8.98 26.20
N LYS A 440 37.09 7.78 26.12
CA LYS A 440 38.06 7.30 27.11
C LYS A 440 39.51 7.70 26.80
N SER A 441 39.75 8.42 25.71
CA SER A 441 41.10 8.76 25.23
C SER A 441 42.01 7.53 25.09
N LEU A 442 41.46 6.42 24.58
CA LEU A 442 42.16 5.17 24.36
C LEU A 442 42.51 4.99 22.89
N LEU A 443 43.64 4.33 22.64
CA LEU A 443 44.10 3.94 21.31
C LEU A 443 43.88 2.43 21.12
N LEU A 444 43.71 2.02 19.86
CA LEU A 444 43.45 0.66 19.44
C LEU A 444 44.47 0.23 18.39
N ALA A 445 45.04 -0.95 18.58
CA ALA A 445 45.83 -1.67 17.60
C ALA A 445 45.32 -3.12 17.49
N CYS A 446 45.53 -3.74 16.33
CA CYS A 446 45.07 -5.11 16.07
C CYS A 446 46.21 -6.05 15.64
N ALA A 447 46.01 -7.34 15.91
CA ALA A 447 46.80 -8.43 15.34
C ALA A 447 45.84 -9.40 14.67
N GLU A 448 46.03 -9.67 13.39
CA GLU A 448 45.11 -10.46 12.59
C GLU A 448 45.78 -11.71 12.01
N SER A 449 45.04 -12.81 11.95
CA SER A 449 45.42 -14.03 11.22
C SER A 449 44.30 -14.41 10.26
N CYS A 450 43.35 -15.25 10.67
CA CYS A 450 42.28 -15.75 9.80
C CYS A 450 41.38 -14.66 9.18
N THR A 451 41.28 -13.48 9.79
CA THR A 451 40.51 -12.34 9.26
C THR A 451 41.20 -11.62 8.09
N GLY A 452 42.52 -11.81 7.91
CA GLY A 452 43.24 -11.31 6.74
C GLY A 452 43.23 -9.79 6.54
N GLY A 453 42.94 -8.99 7.57
CA GLY A 453 42.79 -7.54 7.46
C GLY A 453 41.35 -7.03 7.51
N ALA A 454 40.36 -7.93 7.50
CA ALA A 454 38.95 -7.56 7.56
C ALA A 454 38.57 -6.81 8.85
N LEU A 455 39.28 -7.04 9.97
CA LEU A 455 39.02 -6.28 11.20
C LEU A 455 39.49 -4.83 11.05
N ALA A 456 40.70 -4.62 10.53
CA ALA A 456 41.21 -3.29 10.22
C ALA A 456 40.33 -2.54 9.21
N GLU A 457 39.90 -3.21 8.14
CA GLU A 457 39.00 -2.64 7.13
C GLU A 457 37.68 -2.17 7.75
N ARG A 458 37.05 -3.00 8.59
CA ARG A 458 35.84 -2.60 9.32
C ARG A 458 36.07 -1.40 10.23
N ILE A 459 37.13 -1.38 11.04
CA ILE A 459 37.43 -0.24 11.93
C ILE A 459 37.66 1.05 11.13
N THR A 460 38.40 0.95 10.02
CA THR A 460 38.74 2.10 9.17
C THR A 460 37.60 2.57 8.26
N SER A 461 36.54 1.78 8.11
CA SER A 461 35.32 2.18 7.39
C SER A 461 34.60 3.37 8.05
N VAL A 462 34.88 3.64 9.33
CA VAL A 462 34.36 4.80 10.06
C VAL A 462 35.29 5.99 9.85
N SER A 463 34.74 7.08 9.31
CA SER A 463 35.47 8.34 9.14
C SER A 463 35.99 8.88 10.49
N GLY A 464 37.22 9.37 10.51
CA GLY A 464 37.89 9.83 11.74
C GLY A 464 38.42 8.69 12.62
N SER A 465 38.49 7.46 12.11
CA SER A 465 39.09 6.32 12.81
C SER A 465 40.58 6.49 13.11
N SER A 466 41.28 7.34 12.34
CA SER A 466 42.68 7.73 12.59
C SER A 466 42.93 8.34 13.97
N ASP A 467 41.90 8.87 14.63
CA ASP A 467 42.02 9.48 15.95
C ASP A 467 42.24 8.45 17.07
N TYR A 468 41.87 7.18 16.84
CA TYR A 468 41.96 6.12 17.83
C TYR A 468 42.58 4.83 17.31
N PHE A 469 42.65 4.60 16.00
CA PHE A 469 43.18 3.37 15.43
C PHE A 469 44.59 3.57 14.89
N LEU A 470 45.57 2.91 15.52
CA LEU A 470 47.00 3.04 15.18
C LEU A 470 47.41 2.13 14.02
N GLY A 471 46.78 0.97 13.91
CA GLY A 471 47.06 0.02 12.83
C GLY A 471 46.75 -1.43 13.19
N SER A 472 46.99 -2.31 12.22
CA SER A 472 46.81 -3.76 12.38
C SER A 472 47.99 -4.51 11.76
N ALA A 473 48.47 -5.54 12.44
CA ALA A 473 49.48 -6.46 11.93
C ALA A 473 48.81 -7.74 11.41
N VAL A 474 48.75 -7.91 10.08
CA VAL A 474 48.25 -9.14 9.47
C VAL A 474 49.37 -10.19 9.43
N THR A 475 49.34 -11.13 10.37
CA THR A 475 50.36 -12.16 10.58
C THR A 475 49.83 -13.55 10.26
N TYR A 476 49.40 -13.75 9.01
CA TYR A 476 48.74 -14.99 8.56
C TYR A 476 49.62 -16.24 8.78
N HIS A 477 50.90 -16.14 8.43
CA HIS A 477 51.86 -17.24 8.57
C HIS A 477 52.43 -17.33 10.00
N THR A 478 52.69 -18.54 10.50
CA THR A 478 53.27 -18.77 11.83
C THR A 478 54.56 -17.99 12.06
N GLN A 479 55.45 -17.95 11.06
CA GLN A 479 56.70 -17.19 11.16
C GLN A 479 56.46 -15.67 11.28
N ALA A 480 55.39 -15.13 10.68
CA ALA A 480 55.05 -13.72 10.81
C ALA A 480 54.58 -13.38 12.23
N LYS A 481 53.86 -14.29 12.90
CA LYS A 481 53.47 -14.13 14.32
C LYS A 481 54.72 -14.01 15.22
N ILE A 482 55.76 -14.79 14.95
CA ILE A 482 57.02 -14.74 15.69
C ILE A 482 57.78 -13.46 15.36
N ASN A 483 58.02 -13.18 14.07
CA ASN A 483 58.92 -12.10 13.65
C ASN A 483 58.34 -10.69 13.86
N ILE A 484 57.04 -10.53 13.61
CA ILE A 484 56.39 -9.21 13.66
C ILE A 484 55.88 -8.98 15.07
N LEU A 485 55.09 -9.91 15.62
CA LEU A 485 54.40 -9.76 16.90
C LEU A 485 55.19 -10.29 18.11
N ASN A 486 56.40 -10.82 17.90
CA ASN A 486 57.22 -11.41 18.96
C ASN A 486 56.50 -12.50 19.78
N VAL A 487 55.63 -13.28 19.13
CA VAL A 487 54.99 -14.44 19.77
C VAL A 487 56.06 -15.50 20.07
N PRO A 488 56.21 -15.97 21.33
CA PRO A 488 57.22 -16.97 21.67
C PRO A 488 57.01 -18.27 20.91
N ARG A 489 58.09 -18.82 20.33
CA ARG A 489 58.05 -20.08 19.59
C ARG A 489 57.55 -21.23 20.47
N GLU A 490 57.99 -21.28 21.72
CA GLU A 490 57.59 -22.28 22.72
C GLU A 490 56.07 -22.29 22.95
N THR A 491 55.42 -21.11 22.97
CA THR A 491 53.96 -21.01 23.12
C THR A 491 53.24 -21.64 21.93
N ILE A 492 53.73 -21.39 20.71
CA ILE A 492 53.16 -21.96 19.48
C ILE A 492 53.37 -23.48 19.43
N GLU A 493 54.57 -23.97 19.79
CA GLU A 493 54.87 -25.40 19.80
C GLU A 493 54.00 -26.16 20.82
N LYS A 494 53.75 -25.56 21.99
CA LYS A 494 52.96 -26.16 23.05
C LYS A 494 51.44 -26.09 22.81
N HIS A 495 50.94 -24.96 22.31
CA HIS A 495 49.49 -24.69 22.24
C HIS A 495 48.93 -24.66 20.81
N THR A 496 49.78 -24.71 19.78
CA THR A 496 49.45 -24.47 18.37
C THR A 496 48.96 -23.05 18.08
N VAL A 497 48.88 -22.66 16.80
CA VAL A 497 48.42 -21.32 16.39
C VAL A 497 46.93 -21.07 16.60
N VAL A 498 46.15 -22.11 16.92
CA VAL A 498 44.70 -22.01 17.23
C VAL A 498 44.53 -22.22 18.73
N SER A 499 44.91 -21.21 19.51
CA SER A 499 44.86 -21.25 20.97
C SER A 499 44.66 -19.87 21.57
N GLN A 500 44.11 -19.84 22.79
CA GLN A 500 43.95 -18.61 23.55
C GLN A 500 45.30 -17.94 23.82
N GLU A 501 46.32 -18.75 24.17
CA GLU A 501 47.65 -18.28 24.53
C GLU A 501 48.34 -17.56 23.37
N VAL A 502 48.24 -18.10 22.14
CA VAL A 502 48.79 -17.45 20.95
C VAL A 502 48.02 -16.18 20.62
N ALA A 503 46.68 -16.17 20.74
CA ALA A 503 45.87 -14.98 20.50
C ALA A 503 46.21 -13.83 21.47
N GLU A 504 46.36 -14.13 22.77
CA GLU A 504 46.77 -13.16 23.77
C GLU A 504 48.18 -12.62 23.50
N SER A 505 49.13 -13.50 23.13
CA SER A 505 50.49 -13.09 22.79
C SER A 505 50.51 -12.18 21.55
N MET A 506 49.69 -12.48 20.55
CA MET A 506 49.55 -11.64 19.35
C MET A 506 49.01 -10.25 19.70
N ALA A 507 47.97 -10.16 20.54
CA ALA A 507 47.40 -8.89 20.98
C ALA A 507 48.41 -8.03 21.75
N ARG A 508 49.15 -8.63 22.69
CA ARG A 508 50.25 -7.95 23.41
C ARG A 508 51.39 -7.54 22.49
N GLY A 509 51.68 -8.34 21.46
CA GLY A 509 52.65 -8.01 20.42
C GLY A 509 52.25 -6.75 19.67
N ALA A 510 51.00 -6.67 19.21
CA ALA A 510 50.49 -5.50 18.49
C ALA A 510 50.50 -4.24 19.38
N GLN A 511 50.08 -4.37 20.65
CA GLN A 511 50.12 -3.27 21.63
C GLN A 511 51.53 -2.71 21.87
N LYS A 512 52.60 -3.49 21.63
CA LYS A 512 53.98 -3.02 21.81
C LYS A 512 54.55 -2.33 20.57
N ILE A 513 54.05 -2.69 19.38
CA ILE A 513 54.58 -2.21 18.10
C ILE A 513 53.97 -0.87 17.72
N TYR A 514 52.68 -0.70 18.02
CA TYR A 514 51.91 0.52 17.85
C TYR A 514 51.79 1.21 19.20
#